data_AF-A0A949WW65-F1
#
_entry.id   AF-A0A949WW65-F1
#
_cell.length_a   1.000
_cell.length_b   1.000
_cell.length_c   1.000
_cell.angle_alpha   90.00
_cell.angle_beta   90.00
_cell.angle_gamma   90.00
#
_symmetry.space_group_name_H-M   'P 1'
#
loop_
_entity.id
_entity.type
_entity.pdbx_description
1 polymer ?
#
loop_
_entity_poly.entity_id
_entity_poly.type
_entity_poly.pdbx_seq_one_letter_code
_entity_poly.pdbx_strand_id
1 'polypeptide(L)'
;QGGDMVRVGGLTYAIDPLAPIGSRIFDLRLNGLPLRSDKRYKVAGWAPVTDEEDAKARRQAGEPIWDLLIRHLRGRKSIRPLEPFMPRIVGIRGNPGMAADT
;
A
#
# COMPACT_ATOMS: atom_id res chain seq x y z
N GLN A 1 10.67 -10.60 11.84
CA GLN A 1 10.80 -9.73 10.65
C GLN A 1 10.45 -8.32 11.10
N GLY A 2 11.44 -7.46 11.42
CA GLY A 2 11.22 -6.12 11.98
C GLY A 2 10.89 -5.06 10.94
N GLY A 3 10.06 -5.40 9.95
CA GLY A 3 9.64 -4.49 8.88
C GLY A 3 8.28 -3.84 9.14
N ASP A 4 8.01 -2.77 8.41
CA ASP A 4 6.73 -2.07 8.42
C ASP A 4 5.68 -2.73 7.49
N MET A 5 4.45 -2.23 7.55
CA MET A 5 3.41 -2.54 6.57
C MET A 5 3.69 -1.98 5.17
N VAL A 6 3.17 -2.68 4.15
CA VAL A 6 3.19 -2.26 2.74
C VAL A 6 2.40 -0.96 2.56
N ARG A 7 3.01 0.03 1.90
CA ARG A 7 2.31 1.25 1.46
C ARG A 7 1.54 0.97 0.17
N VAL A 8 0.31 1.45 0.10
CA VAL A 8 -0.57 1.29 -1.06
C VAL A 8 -1.05 2.65 -1.57
N GLY A 9 -1.33 2.74 -2.87
CA GLY A 9 -1.95 3.93 -3.48
C GLY A 9 -3.25 3.56 -4.19
N GLY A 10 -4.26 4.42 -4.10
CA GLY A 10 -5.58 4.22 -4.72
C GLY A 10 -6.53 3.28 -3.96
N LEU A 11 -6.00 2.50 -3.02
CA LEU A 11 -6.77 1.67 -2.08
C LEU A 11 -6.75 2.30 -0.69
N THR A 12 -7.93 2.47 -0.08
CA THR A 12 -8.07 2.83 1.33
C THR A 12 -8.56 1.64 2.13
N TYR A 13 -8.20 1.58 3.41
CA TYR A 13 -8.68 0.57 4.34
C TYR A 13 -8.63 1.09 5.77
N ALA A 14 -9.31 0.39 6.67
CA ALA A 14 -9.17 0.54 8.10
C ALA A 14 -8.40 -0.63 8.69
N ILE A 15 -7.67 -0.36 9.77
CA ILE A 15 -6.90 -1.37 10.50
C ILE A 15 -7.16 -1.28 12.00
N ASP A 16 -7.44 -2.43 12.62
CA ASP A 16 -7.38 -2.66 14.06
C ASP A 16 -6.17 -3.56 14.35
N PRO A 17 -5.05 -3.01 14.86
CA PRO A 17 -3.86 -3.80 15.16
C PRO A 17 -4.05 -4.82 16.29
N LEU A 18 -5.02 -4.59 17.17
CA LEU A 18 -5.30 -5.43 18.35
C LEU A 18 -6.28 -6.56 18.03
N ALA A 19 -6.96 -6.49 16.89
CA ALA A 19 -7.85 -7.56 16.44
C ALA A 19 -7.08 -8.88 16.18
N PRO A 20 -7.78 -10.03 16.28
CA PRO A 20 -7.21 -11.33 15.92
C PRO A 20 -6.67 -11.36 14.49
N ILE A 21 -5.69 -12.25 14.26
CA ILE A 21 -5.16 -12.51 12.91
C ILE A 21 -6.32 -12.89 11.99
N GLY A 22 -6.33 -12.33 10.78
CA GLY A 22 -7.41 -12.50 9.80
C GLY A 22 -8.55 -11.48 9.92
N SER A 23 -8.61 -10.68 10.99
CA SER A 23 -9.64 -9.66 11.20
C SER A 23 -9.12 -8.22 11.34
N ARG A 24 -7.80 -8.02 11.18
CA ARG A 24 -7.17 -6.70 11.39
C ARG A 24 -7.50 -5.68 10.30
N ILE A 25 -7.65 -6.10 9.05
CA ILE A 25 -7.83 -5.22 7.89
C ILE A 25 -9.28 -5.30 7.43
N PHE A 26 -9.97 -4.17 7.33
CA PHE A 26 -11.38 -4.09 6.95
C PHE A 26 -11.71 -2.79 6.19
N ASP A 27 -12.95 -2.66 5.70
CA ASP A 27 -13.42 -1.47 4.95
C ASP A 27 -12.50 -1.13 3.74
N LEU A 28 -12.07 -2.16 3.02
CA LEU A 28 -11.26 -2.05 1.80
C LEU A 28 -12.06 -1.34 0.70
N ARG A 29 -11.53 -0.24 0.19
CA ARG A 29 -12.17 0.54 -0.89
C ARG A 29 -11.17 0.94 -1.96
N LEU A 30 -11.56 0.75 -3.21
CA LEU A 30 -10.80 1.19 -4.38
C LEU A 30 -11.57 2.34 -5.04
N ASN A 31 -10.95 3.53 -5.11
CA ASN A 31 -11.61 4.75 -5.59
C ASN A 31 -12.95 5.04 -4.87
N GLY A 32 -13.00 4.83 -3.55
CA GLY A 32 -14.18 5.05 -2.71
C GLY A 32 -15.22 3.91 -2.72
N LEU A 33 -15.12 2.97 -3.66
CA LEU A 33 -16.06 1.85 -3.78
C LEU A 33 -15.57 0.62 -2.99
N PRO A 34 -16.45 -0.10 -2.28
CA PRO A 34 -16.08 -1.34 -1.61
C PRO A 34 -15.42 -2.34 -2.56
N LEU A 35 -14.32 -2.94 -2.10
CA LEU A 35 -13.65 -3.98 -2.83
C LEU A 35 -14.55 -5.23 -2.89
N ARG A 36 -14.69 -5.80 -4.08
CA ARG A 36 -15.39 -7.07 -4.29
C ARG A 36 -14.40 -8.23 -4.38
N SER A 37 -14.67 -9.31 -3.64
CA SER A 37 -13.85 -10.53 -3.61
C SER A 37 -13.90 -11.34 -4.90
N ASP A 38 -14.97 -11.21 -5.68
CA ASP A 38 -15.18 -11.92 -6.95
C ASP A 38 -14.59 -11.21 -8.18
N LYS A 39 -13.85 -10.11 -7.96
CA LYS A 39 -13.27 -9.31 -9.03
C LYS A 39 -11.75 -9.44 -9.08
N ARG A 40 -11.22 -9.38 -10.30
CA ARG A 40 -9.79 -9.24 -10.57
C ARG A 40 -9.43 -7.77 -10.70
N TYR A 41 -8.39 -7.35 -9.98
CA TYR A 41 -7.87 -6.00 -10.02
C TYR A 41 -6.47 -6.00 -10.60
N LYS A 42 -6.16 -5.02 -11.43
CA LYS A 42 -4.79 -4.81 -11.92
C LYS A 42 -4.00 -4.11 -10.82
N VAL A 43 -2.95 -4.77 -10.35
CA VAL A 43 -2.04 -4.26 -9.31
C VAL A 43 -0.66 -4.06 -9.91
N ALA A 44 -0.02 -2.94 -9.57
CA ALA A 44 1.39 -2.70 -9.82
C ALA A 44 2.10 -2.56 -8.47
N GLY A 45 3.25 -3.20 -8.33
CA GLY A 45 4.05 -3.19 -7.11
C GLY A 45 5.52 -3.37 -7.47
N TRP A 46 6.39 -2.93 -6.58
CA TRP A 46 7.84 -3.10 -6.69
C TRP A 46 8.37 -3.77 -5.42
N ALA A 47 9.47 -4.50 -5.56
CA ALA A 47 9.99 -5.47 -4.60
C ALA A 47 9.09 -6.73 -4.44
N PRO A 48 9.54 -7.79 -3.75
CA PRO A 48 8.72 -8.96 -3.51
C PRO A 48 7.58 -8.59 -2.54
N VAL A 49 6.41 -8.31 -3.10
CA VAL A 49 5.13 -8.15 -2.37
C VAL A 49 4.24 -9.38 -2.54
N THR A 50 4.61 -10.26 -3.47
CA THR A 50 4.01 -11.57 -3.75
C THR A 50 4.86 -12.67 -3.12
N ASP A 51 4.38 -13.92 -3.16
CA ASP A 51 5.21 -15.06 -2.80
C ASP A 51 6.50 -15.11 -3.65
N GLU A 52 7.47 -15.89 -3.17
CA GLU A 52 8.81 -15.96 -3.76
C GLU A 52 8.80 -16.46 -5.21
N GLU A 53 7.83 -17.28 -5.59
CA GLU A 53 7.71 -17.87 -6.93
C GLU A 53 7.19 -16.83 -7.92
N ASP A 54 6.11 -16.12 -7.57
CA ASP A 54 5.58 -15.00 -8.33
C ASP A 54 6.59 -13.84 -8.40
N ALA A 55 7.33 -13.60 -7.31
CA ALA A 55 8.37 -12.59 -7.29
C ALA A 55 9.53 -12.93 -8.23
N LYS A 56 9.92 -14.22 -8.32
CA LYS A 56 10.96 -14.68 -9.24
C LYS A 56 10.52 -14.57 -10.69
N ALA A 57 9.27 -14.93 -11.01
CA ALA A 57 8.70 -14.77 -12.34
C ALA A 57 8.64 -13.28 -12.76
N ARG A 58 8.29 -12.38 -11.84
CA ARG A 58 8.15 -10.94 -12.11
C ARG A 58 9.47 -10.17 -12.11
N ARG A 59 10.54 -10.66 -11.44
CA ARG A 59 11.89 -10.04 -11.50
C ARG A 59 12.44 -9.97 -12.93
N GLN A 60 12.00 -10.86 -13.81
CA GLN A 60 12.41 -10.92 -15.22
C GLN A 60 11.47 -10.12 -16.13
N ALA A 61 10.36 -9.60 -15.61
CA ALA A 61 9.30 -8.95 -16.36
C ALA A 61 9.22 -7.45 -16.03
N GLY A 62 9.97 -6.63 -16.78
CA GLY A 62 9.84 -5.17 -16.76
C GLY A 62 11.17 -4.42 -16.69
N GLU A 63 11.12 -3.12 -16.98
CA GLU A 63 12.25 -2.23 -16.71
C GLU A 63 12.42 -2.08 -15.18
N PRO A 64 13.65 -1.85 -14.68
CA PRO A 64 13.85 -1.55 -13.28
C PRO A 64 13.10 -0.29 -12.83
N ILE A 65 12.63 -0.27 -11.58
CA ILE A 65 11.81 0.84 -11.07
C ILE A 65 12.53 2.19 -11.14
N TRP A 66 13.85 2.19 -10.95
CA TRP A 66 14.64 3.42 -10.98
C TRP A 66 14.66 4.03 -12.38
N ASP A 67 14.74 3.21 -13.44
CA ASP A 67 14.70 3.68 -14.82
C ASP A 67 13.31 4.26 -15.16
N LEU A 68 12.24 3.58 -14.72
CA LEU A 68 10.87 4.07 -14.85
C LEU A 68 10.67 5.42 -14.15
N LEU A 69 11.15 5.54 -12.90
CA LEU A 69 11.04 6.76 -12.11
C LEU A 69 11.83 7.90 -12.74
N ILE A 70 13.08 7.67 -13.16
CA ILE A 70 13.92 8.68 -13.83
C ILE A 70 13.21 9.22 -15.07
N ARG A 71 12.69 8.32 -15.92
CA ARG A 71 11.95 8.69 -17.13
C ARG A 71 10.69 9.50 -16.78
N HIS A 72 9.93 9.09 -15.78
CA HIS A 72 8.74 9.81 -15.32
C HIS A 72 9.07 11.21 -14.81
N LEU A 73 10.07 11.34 -13.93
CA LEU A 73 10.48 12.61 -13.32
C LEU A 73 11.02 13.58 -14.37
N ARG A 74 11.85 13.13 -15.31
CA ARG A 74 12.34 13.94 -16.43
C ARG A 74 11.20 14.47 -17.31
N GLY A 75 10.19 13.63 -17.57
CA GLY A 75 9.03 14.02 -18.38
C GLY A 75 8.11 15.01 -17.69
N ARG A 76 7.97 14.94 -16.36
CA ARG A 76 7.09 15.82 -15.58
C ARG A 76 7.75 17.12 -15.14
N LYS A 77 9.08 17.13 -14.98
CA LYS A 77 9.94 18.25 -14.50
C LYS A 77 9.66 18.74 -13.08
N SER A 78 8.39 18.85 -12.68
CA SER A 78 7.93 19.20 -11.34
C SER A 78 6.84 18.23 -10.90
N ILE A 79 6.90 17.80 -9.65
CA ILE A 79 5.93 16.91 -9.01
C ILE A 79 5.29 17.68 -7.86
N ARG A 80 3.95 17.74 -7.83
CA ARG A 80 3.21 18.33 -6.70
C ARG A 80 3.39 17.43 -5.46
N PRO A 81 3.36 18.00 -4.26
CA PRO A 81 3.25 17.21 -3.03
C PRO A 81 2.13 16.17 -3.15
N LEU A 82 2.43 14.95 -2.75
CA LEU A 82 1.48 13.86 -2.74
C LEU A 82 0.93 13.73 -1.32
N GLU A 83 -0.39 13.65 -1.21
CA GLU A 83 -1.04 13.27 0.04
C GLU A 83 -0.77 11.77 0.29
N PRO A 84 -0.16 11.40 1.42
CA PRO A 84 0.06 10.01 1.75
C PRO A 84 -1.27 9.26 1.93
N PHE A 85 -1.37 8.06 1.38
CA PHE A 85 -2.46 7.14 1.71
C PHE A 85 -2.23 6.59 3.11
N MET A 86 -2.88 7.20 4.09
CA MET A 86 -2.88 6.75 5.48
C MET A 86 -4.10 5.86 5.75
N PRO A 87 -3.93 4.65 6.31
CA PRO A 87 -5.06 3.85 6.71
C PRO A 87 -5.77 4.48 7.91
N ARG A 88 -7.07 4.20 8.04
CA ARG A 88 -7.80 4.56 9.25
C ARG A 88 -7.46 3.57 10.35
N ILE A 89 -6.63 3.97 11.30
CA ILE A 89 -6.20 3.11 12.41
C ILE A 89 -7.19 3.27 13.57
N VAL A 90 -7.70 2.16 14.09
CA VAL A 90 -8.65 2.13 15.21
C VAL A 90 -8.09 1.30 16.37
N GLY A 91 -8.71 1.40 17.55
CA GLY A 91 -8.33 0.58 18.72
C GLY A 91 -7.03 1.00 19.41
N ILE A 92 -6.35 2.02 18.94
CA ILE A 92 -5.01 2.46 19.40
C ILE A 92 -5.03 3.75 20.23
N ARG A 93 -6.19 4.18 20.73
CA ARG A 93 -6.30 5.40 21.53
C ARG A 93 -5.38 5.31 22.75
N GLY A 94 -4.59 6.35 22.99
CA GLY A 94 -3.65 6.40 24.11
C GLY A 94 -2.34 5.65 23.86
N ASN A 95 -2.10 5.14 22.65
CA ASN A 95 -0.80 4.58 22.28
C ASN A 95 0.25 5.71 22.22
N PRO A 96 1.32 5.67 23.05
CA PRO A 96 2.33 6.73 23.10
C PRO A 96 3.19 6.83 21.83
N GLY A 97 3.18 5.79 20.99
CA GLY A 97 3.85 5.78 19.69
C GLY A 97 3.05 6.42 18.56
N MET A 98 1.82 6.87 18.82
CA MET A 98 1.00 7.59 17.86
C MET A 98 1.14 9.09 18.11
N ALA A 99 1.40 9.86 17.06
CA ALA A 99 1.23 11.31 17.14
C ALA A 99 -0.22 11.58 17.59
N ALA A 100 -0.40 12.40 18.62
CA ALA A 100 -1.73 12.76 19.08
C ALA A 100 -2.49 13.38 17.89
N ASP A 101 -3.62 12.79 17.51
CA ASP A 101 -4.54 13.39 16.56
C ASP A 101 -4.83 14.82 17.05
N THR A 102 -4.28 15.82 16.36
CA THR A 102 -4.53 17.25 16.58
C THR A 102 -5.45 17.76 15.50
#